data_AF-A0A9X7HPN0-F1
#
_entry.id   AF-A0A9X7HPN0-F1
#
_cell.length_a   1.000
_cell.length_b   1.000
_cell.length_c   1.000
_cell.angle_alpha   90.00
_cell.angle_beta   90.00
_cell.angle_gamma   90.00
#
_symmetry.space_group_name_H-M   'P 1'
#
loop_
_entity.id
_entity.type
_entity.pdbx_description
1 polymer ?
#
loop_
_entity_poly.entity_id
_entity_poly.type
_entity_poly.pdbx_seq_one_letter_code
_entity_poly.pdbx_strand_id
1 'polypeptide(L)'
;MNFIFDLIASYAIPAILLTFLLLLVVVFSYFIVYKKICKGEKKFTVQQIILFVLIAGYYSFALSATSFGRSDDMVFARTFDFDVLSVYKKAWNIFSFSSFFHIVLNIGMLFPLGILFPLFSKVFQKTKWMLIISIIASLLIEILEFTLQRGSMELADLLHNTLGMMLGYSVLNIVLILLKKNETDTKIIKYLYLPITVSFVALGIMISYQMKEFGNMPIDPITKTDMSQVTIKTSIELKDEGKKIPVYKDYGTKKSPVQDVEILSPKEAFQKLKQGEFNPIGSFKAGDTLFITKYNIDYYTDTKGFSQPIYVFEVHLNDNDEDIWSQPISARK
;
A
#
# COMPACT_ATOMS: atom_id res chain seq x y z
N MET A 1 -7.47 17.32 26.08
CA MET A 1 -6.40 16.30 26.14
C MET A 1 -6.11 15.89 24.71
N ASN A 2 -4.84 15.84 24.29
CA ASN A 2 -4.49 15.67 22.87
C ASN A 2 -4.89 14.27 22.41
N PHE A 3 -5.70 14.16 21.35
CA PHE A 3 -6.09 12.89 20.72
C PHE A 3 -4.92 11.90 20.53
N ILE A 4 -3.73 12.43 20.21
CA ILE A 4 -2.48 11.65 20.09
C ILE A 4 -2.06 11.00 21.41
N PHE A 5 -2.17 11.73 22.52
CA PHE A 5 -1.83 11.21 23.84
C PHE A 5 -2.79 10.09 24.26
N ASP A 6 -4.08 10.27 24.03
CA ASP A 6 -5.09 9.27 24.35
C ASP A 6 -4.93 8.00 23.48
N LEU A 7 -4.59 8.18 22.20
CA LEU A 7 -4.26 7.08 21.28
C LEU A 7 -3.01 6.30 21.76
N ILE A 8 -1.93 6.99 22.11
CA ILE A 8 -0.71 6.36 22.61
C ILE A 8 -1.00 5.63 23.92
N ALA A 9 -1.73 6.26 24.84
CA ALA A 9 -2.10 5.65 26.12
C ALA A 9 -2.95 4.38 25.94
N SER A 10 -3.89 4.40 24.98
CA SER A 10 -4.77 3.27 24.67
C SER A 10 -4.00 2.03 24.19
N TYR A 11 -2.90 2.21 23.46
CA TYR A 11 -2.10 1.09 22.94
C TYR A 11 -0.84 0.80 23.77
N ALA A 12 -0.45 1.69 24.70
CA ALA A 12 0.73 1.50 25.52
C ALA A 12 0.59 0.31 26.48
N ILE A 13 -0.57 0.14 27.13
CA ILE A 13 -0.76 -0.93 28.12
C ILE A 13 -0.66 -2.33 27.48
N PRO A 14 -1.40 -2.65 26.39
CA PRO A 14 -1.25 -3.95 25.76
C PRO A 14 0.15 -4.17 25.18
N ALA A 15 0.79 -3.11 24.64
CA ALA A 15 2.17 -3.17 24.16
C ALA A 15 3.17 -3.52 25.27
N ILE A 16 3.04 -2.91 26.45
CA ILE A 16 3.91 -3.20 27.61
C ILE A 16 3.72 -4.65 28.07
N LEU A 17 2.47 -5.12 28.20
CA LEU A 17 2.18 -6.50 28.59
C LEU A 17 2.74 -7.51 27.60
N LEU A 18 2.59 -7.26 26.31
CA LEU A 18 3.13 -8.09 25.24
C LEU A 18 4.67 -8.09 25.24
N THR A 19 5.28 -6.93 25.46
CA THR A 19 6.75 -6.80 25.58
C THR A 19 7.25 -7.63 26.76
N PHE A 20 6.59 -7.52 27.91
CA PHE A 20 6.95 -8.27 29.11
C PHE A 20 6.82 -9.77 28.88
N LEU A 21 5.74 -10.23 28.26
CA LEU A 21 5.55 -11.64 27.90
C LEU A 21 6.65 -12.15 26.96
N LEU A 22 6.98 -11.40 25.91
CA LEU A 22 8.05 -11.75 24.97
C LEU A 22 9.40 -11.84 25.68
N LEU A 23 9.71 -10.90 26.58
CA LEU A 23 10.93 -10.93 27.37
C LEU A 23 10.99 -12.16 28.29
N LEU A 24 9.88 -12.53 28.95
CA LEU A 24 9.81 -13.75 29.76
C LEU A 24 10.09 -15.00 28.93
N VAL A 25 9.46 -15.12 27.76
CA VAL A 25 9.69 -16.25 26.84
C VAL A 25 11.16 -16.32 26.44
N VAL A 26 11.77 -15.20 26.09
CA VAL A 26 13.18 -15.15 25.66
C VAL A 26 14.12 -15.50 26.81
N VAL A 27 13.88 -14.99 28.02
CA VAL A 27 14.64 -15.35 29.22
C VAL A 27 14.51 -16.84 29.49
N PHE A 28 13.29 -17.39 29.43
CA PHE A 28 13.05 -18.82 29.58
C PHE A 28 13.80 -19.64 28.51
N SER A 29 13.67 -19.27 27.23
CA SER A 29 14.38 -19.92 26.13
C SER A 29 15.91 -19.83 26.29
N TYR A 30 16.45 -18.72 26.77
CA TYR A 30 17.88 -18.57 26.99
C TYR A 30 18.40 -19.47 28.13
N PHE A 31 17.75 -19.46 29.29
CA PHE A 31 18.22 -20.22 30.45
C PHE A 31 17.90 -21.71 30.37
N ILE A 32 16.71 -22.06 29.89
CA ILE A 32 16.27 -23.46 29.83
C ILE A 32 16.71 -24.11 28.53
N VAL A 33 16.35 -23.54 27.38
CA VAL A 33 16.66 -24.18 26.09
C VAL A 33 18.15 -24.02 25.75
N TYR A 34 18.65 -22.80 25.69
CA TYR A 34 20.03 -22.57 25.23
C TYR A 34 21.08 -23.01 26.26
N LYS A 35 20.96 -22.59 27.53
CA LYS A 35 21.96 -22.91 28.57
C LYS A 35 21.85 -24.33 29.10
N LYS A 36 20.64 -24.78 29.48
CA LYS A 36 20.46 -26.09 30.13
C LYS A 36 20.36 -27.25 29.12
N ILE A 37 19.60 -27.11 28.04
CA ILE A 37 19.41 -28.19 27.04
C ILE A 37 20.55 -28.21 26.01
N CYS A 38 20.80 -27.10 25.32
CA CYS A 38 21.81 -27.02 24.26
C CYS A 38 23.25 -26.82 24.76
N LYS A 39 23.45 -26.65 26.09
CA LYS A 39 24.75 -26.41 26.73
C LYS A 39 25.55 -25.26 26.10
N GLY A 40 24.86 -24.23 25.62
CA GLY A 40 25.46 -23.12 24.90
C GLY A 40 26.32 -22.23 25.80
N GLU A 41 27.54 -21.91 25.37
CA GLU A 41 28.50 -21.17 26.21
C GLU A 41 28.37 -19.64 26.09
N LYS A 42 27.86 -19.14 24.95
CA LYS A 42 27.83 -17.69 24.68
C LYS A 42 26.89 -16.95 25.62
N LYS A 43 27.27 -15.71 25.95
CA LYS A 43 26.47 -14.78 26.76
C LYS A 43 26.15 -13.55 25.94
N PHE A 44 24.95 -13.01 26.13
CA PHE A 44 24.59 -11.72 25.55
C PHE A 44 25.33 -10.59 26.27
N THR A 45 25.77 -9.60 25.52
CA THR A 45 26.30 -8.36 26.11
C THR A 45 25.15 -7.46 26.58
N VAL A 46 25.43 -6.54 27.50
CA VAL A 46 24.43 -5.56 27.96
C VAL A 46 23.85 -4.77 26.79
N GLN A 47 24.69 -4.39 25.82
CA GLN A 47 24.25 -3.73 24.59
C GLN A 47 23.24 -4.59 23.81
N GLN A 48 23.50 -5.88 23.64
CA GLN A 48 22.58 -6.78 22.94
C GLN A 48 21.25 -6.93 23.67
N ILE A 49 21.26 -6.95 25.00
CA ILE A 49 20.06 -6.98 25.82
C ILE A 49 19.24 -5.70 25.63
N ILE A 50 19.88 -4.52 25.68
CA ILE A 50 19.20 -3.23 25.46
C ILE A 50 18.58 -3.20 24.06
N LEU A 51 19.34 -3.55 23.03
CA LEU A 51 18.83 -3.60 21.66
C LEU A 51 17.65 -4.56 21.52
N PHE A 52 17.70 -5.72 22.18
CA PHE A 52 16.61 -6.68 22.17
C PHE A 52 15.34 -6.11 22.80
N VAL A 53 15.45 -5.43 23.96
CA VAL A 53 14.33 -4.77 24.63
C VAL A 53 13.72 -3.68 23.74
N LEU A 54 14.55 -2.88 23.06
CA LEU A 54 14.07 -1.85 22.14
C LEU A 54 13.31 -2.44 20.95
N ILE A 55 13.82 -3.52 20.36
CA ILE A 55 13.16 -4.24 19.27
C ILE A 55 11.82 -4.80 19.76
N ALA A 56 11.82 -5.52 20.88
CA ALA A 56 10.63 -6.15 21.44
C ALA A 56 9.56 -5.09 21.77
N GLY A 57 9.95 -3.97 22.38
CA GLY A 57 9.05 -2.87 22.71
C GLY A 57 8.43 -2.22 21.47
N TYR A 58 9.24 -1.92 20.45
CA TYR A 58 8.77 -1.33 19.20
C TYR A 58 7.72 -2.22 18.50
N TYR A 59 8.02 -3.51 18.31
CA TYR A 59 7.09 -4.40 17.62
C TYR A 59 5.89 -4.77 18.47
N SER A 60 6.01 -4.79 19.79
CA SER A 60 4.85 -4.95 20.66
C SER A 60 3.91 -3.75 20.56
N PHE A 61 4.45 -2.54 20.43
CA PHE A 61 3.66 -1.34 20.19
C PHE A 61 3.00 -1.36 18.81
N ALA A 62 3.75 -1.70 17.75
CA ALA A 62 3.22 -1.85 16.40
C ALA A 62 2.09 -2.90 16.36
N LEU A 63 2.30 -4.06 17.00
CA LEU A 63 1.27 -5.10 17.11
C LEU A 63 0.06 -4.61 17.90
N SER A 64 0.26 -3.87 18.97
CA SER A 64 -0.85 -3.34 19.77
C SER A 64 -1.70 -2.36 18.97
N ALA A 65 -1.07 -1.44 18.24
CA ALA A 65 -1.75 -0.44 17.42
C ALA A 65 -2.56 -1.08 16.27
N THR A 66 -2.08 -2.20 15.70
CA THR A 66 -2.78 -2.89 14.61
C THR A 66 -3.82 -3.91 15.10
N SER A 67 -3.67 -4.47 16.31
CA SER A 67 -4.56 -5.51 16.85
C SER A 67 -5.74 -4.95 17.63
N PHE A 68 -5.48 -4.03 18.55
CA PHE A 68 -6.49 -3.56 19.50
C PHE A 68 -7.23 -2.31 19.02
N GLY A 69 -6.83 -1.75 17.88
CA GLY A 69 -7.50 -0.63 17.21
C GLY A 69 -8.60 -1.04 16.22
N ARG A 70 -8.87 -2.34 16.05
CA ARG A 70 -9.87 -2.85 15.09
C ARG A 70 -11.16 -3.24 15.80
N SER A 71 -12.29 -2.83 15.24
CA SER A 71 -13.62 -3.32 15.62
C SER A 71 -13.80 -4.75 15.12
N ASP A 72 -14.32 -5.64 15.97
CA ASP A 72 -14.48 -7.08 15.73
C ASP A 72 -15.42 -7.46 14.55
N ASP A 73 -16.09 -6.48 13.94
CA ASP A 73 -17.18 -6.70 12.98
C ASP A 73 -16.75 -6.85 11.50
N MET A 74 -15.46 -6.80 11.17
CA MET A 74 -14.99 -6.87 9.77
C MET A 74 -14.14 -8.10 9.49
N VAL A 75 -14.79 -9.20 9.10
CA VAL A 75 -14.14 -10.35 8.46
C VAL A 75 -13.77 -9.94 7.02
N PHE A 76 -12.52 -9.51 6.82
CA PHE A 76 -12.02 -9.22 5.48
C PHE A 76 -11.80 -10.52 4.70
N ALA A 77 -12.19 -10.53 3.43
CA ALA A 77 -11.81 -11.60 2.51
C ALA A 77 -10.28 -11.64 2.41
N ARG A 78 -9.70 -12.83 2.65
CA ARG A 78 -8.25 -13.05 2.50
C ARG A 78 -7.91 -13.12 1.03
N THR A 79 -7.32 -12.06 0.49
CA THR A 79 -6.84 -12.01 -0.89
C THR A 79 -5.32 -12.06 -0.93
N PHE A 80 -4.79 -12.64 -2.00
CA PHE A 80 -3.38 -12.53 -2.35
C PHE A 80 -3.28 -11.47 -3.45
N ASP A 81 -2.54 -10.40 -3.19
CA ASP A 81 -2.20 -9.44 -4.24
C ASP A 81 -0.71 -9.53 -4.59
N PHE A 82 -0.44 -10.08 -5.76
CA PHE A 82 0.92 -10.16 -6.31
C PHE A 82 1.25 -9.00 -7.25
N ASP A 83 0.29 -8.12 -7.58
CA ASP A 83 0.59 -6.91 -8.36
C ASP A 83 1.18 -5.84 -7.44
N VAL A 84 2.51 -5.80 -7.38
CA VAL A 84 3.28 -4.78 -6.65
C VAL A 84 2.84 -3.35 -7.01
N LEU A 85 2.40 -3.13 -8.26
CA LEU A 85 2.02 -1.81 -8.73
C LEU A 85 0.60 -1.42 -8.32
N SER A 86 -0.23 -2.34 -7.82
CA SER A 86 -1.62 -2.09 -7.45
C SER A 86 -1.73 -0.98 -6.40
N VAL A 87 -0.92 -1.04 -5.35
CA VAL A 87 -0.91 -0.06 -4.24
C VAL A 87 -0.51 1.32 -4.75
N TYR A 88 0.48 1.40 -5.66
CA TYR A 88 0.90 2.67 -6.25
C TYR A 88 -0.14 3.23 -7.22
N LYS A 89 -0.78 2.39 -8.04
CA LYS A 89 -1.89 2.80 -8.92
C LYS A 89 -3.08 3.29 -8.10
N LYS A 90 -3.43 2.60 -7.01
CA LYS A 90 -4.46 3.03 -6.07
C LYS A 90 -4.13 4.39 -5.45
N ALA A 91 -2.92 4.53 -4.92
CA ALA A 91 -2.45 5.80 -4.35
C ALA A 91 -2.40 6.91 -5.40
N TRP A 92 -2.08 6.59 -6.65
CA TRP A 92 -2.12 7.53 -7.76
C TRP A 92 -3.55 7.94 -8.12
N ASN A 93 -4.47 7.00 -8.32
CA ASN A 93 -5.85 7.28 -8.72
C ASN A 93 -6.59 8.10 -7.66
N ILE A 94 -6.41 7.76 -6.38
CA ILE A 94 -7.06 8.45 -5.24
C ILE A 94 -6.29 9.72 -4.85
N PHE A 95 -4.97 9.74 -5.04
CA PHE A 95 -4.06 10.85 -4.73
C PHE A 95 -4.31 11.50 -3.35
N SER A 96 -4.53 10.69 -2.32
CA SER A 96 -4.80 11.17 -0.96
C SER A 96 -3.62 10.98 -0.02
N PHE A 97 -3.52 11.85 1.00
CA PHE A 97 -2.54 11.69 2.08
C PHE A 97 -2.64 10.30 2.71
N SER A 98 -3.84 9.81 2.98
CA SER A 98 -4.06 8.49 3.58
C SER A 98 -3.44 7.37 2.73
N SER A 99 -3.67 7.36 1.41
CA SER A 99 -3.12 6.32 0.53
C SER A 99 -1.58 6.30 0.51
N PHE A 100 -0.93 7.46 0.46
CA PHE A 100 0.53 7.54 0.53
C PHE A 100 1.06 7.23 1.93
N PHE A 101 0.33 7.62 2.98
CA PHE A 101 0.70 7.35 4.36
C PHE A 101 0.71 5.85 4.66
N HIS A 102 -0.19 5.06 4.07
CA HIS A 102 -0.14 3.59 4.16
C HIS A 102 1.18 3.02 3.64
N ILE A 103 1.65 3.48 2.46
CA ILE A 103 2.96 3.08 1.92
C ILE A 103 4.10 3.46 2.89
N VAL A 104 4.05 4.67 3.45
CA VAL A 104 5.06 5.14 4.40
C VAL A 104 5.06 4.32 5.69
N LEU A 105 3.90 3.90 6.20
CA LEU A 105 3.80 3.04 7.36
C LEU A 105 4.42 1.66 7.12
N ASN A 106 4.20 1.08 5.94
CA ASN A 106 4.81 -0.21 5.56
C ASN A 106 6.34 -0.08 5.46
N ILE A 107 6.86 1.01 4.89
CA ILE A 107 8.31 1.31 4.94
C ILE A 107 8.77 1.51 6.39
N GLY A 108 7.98 2.20 7.21
CA GLY A 108 8.30 2.48 8.60
C GLY A 108 8.39 1.23 9.47
N MET A 109 7.64 0.18 9.14
CA MET A 109 7.50 -1.01 9.98
C MET A 109 8.85 -1.69 10.25
N LEU A 110 9.67 -1.96 9.24
CA LEU A 110 11.01 -2.56 9.42
C LEU A 110 12.17 -1.57 9.53
N PHE A 111 11.93 -0.27 9.35
CA PHE A 111 12.99 0.75 9.38
C PHE A 111 13.84 0.73 10.67
N PRO A 112 13.26 0.61 11.88
CA PRO A 112 14.06 0.51 13.10
C PRO A 112 14.97 -0.71 13.16
N LEU A 113 14.58 -1.86 12.60
CA LEU A 113 15.48 -3.03 12.53
C LEU A 113 16.69 -2.78 11.64
N GLY A 114 16.53 -1.96 10.60
CA GLY A 114 17.62 -1.50 9.77
C GLY A 114 18.73 -0.82 10.58
N ILE A 115 18.34 -0.07 11.61
CA ILE A 115 19.26 0.60 12.54
C ILE A 115 19.76 -0.37 13.62
N LEU A 116 18.88 -1.20 14.19
CA LEU A 116 19.23 -1.97 15.39
C LEU A 116 20.09 -3.21 15.08
N PHE A 117 19.88 -3.89 13.94
CA PHE A 117 20.61 -5.13 13.62
C PHE A 117 22.13 -4.95 13.41
N PRO A 118 22.62 -3.94 12.68
CA PRO A 118 24.06 -3.73 12.51
C PRO A 118 24.79 -3.39 13.82
N LEU A 119 24.06 -2.85 14.80
CA LEU A 119 24.55 -2.61 16.16
C LEU A 119 24.56 -3.90 16.99
N PHE A 120 23.67 -4.84 16.70
CA PHE A 120 23.55 -6.12 17.42
C PHE A 120 24.68 -7.11 17.07
N SER A 121 25.10 -7.16 15.80
CA SER A 121 26.15 -8.08 15.34
C SER A 121 26.90 -7.55 14.11
N LYS A 122 28.21 -7.82 14.06
CA LYS A 122 29.07 -7.50 12.91
C LYS A 122 28.64 -8.19 11.61
N VAL A 123 27.90 -9.31 11.70
CA VAL A 123 27.34 -9.99 10.53
C VAL A 123 26.42 -9.05 9.75
N PHE A 124 25.56 -8.33 10.47
CA PHE A 124 24.59 -7.37 9.94
C PHE A 124 25.20 -6.02 9.56
N GLN A 125 26.51 -5.83 9.71
CA GLN A 125 27.19 -4.68 9.12
C GLN A 125 27.45 -4.89 7.62
N LYS A 126 27.39 -6.14 7.14
CA LYS A 126 27.55 -6.46 5.72
C LYS A 126 26.23 -6.35 4.98
N THR A 127 26.19 -5.57 3.90
CA THR A 127 24.99 -5.28 3.10
C THR A 127 24.24 -6.55 2.64
N LYS A 128 24.96 -7.60 2.22
CA LYS A 128 24.35 -8.88 1.82
C LYS A 128 23.48 -9.50 2.92
N TRP A 129 23.99 -9.55 4.15
CA TRP A 129 23.27 -10.16 5.27
C TRP A 129 22.08 -9.29 5.71
N MET A 130 22.22 -7.96 5.62
CA MET A 130 21.10 -7.05 5.85
C MET A 130 19.98 -7.21 4.83
N LEU A 131 20.34 -7.37 3.55
CA LEU A 131 19.35 -7.61 2.51
C LEU A 131 18.62 -8.94 2.72
N ILE A 132 19.36 -10.03 2.98
CA ILE A 132 18.77 -11.36 3.22
C ILE A 132 17.82 -11.31 4.41
N ILE A 133 18.25 -10.73 5.54
CA ILE A 133 17.40 -10.70 6.74
C ILE A 133 16.21 -9.75 6.57
N SER A 134 16.32 -8.68 5.77
CA SER A 134 15.19 -7.81 5.47
C SER A 134 14.08 -8.53 4.70
N ILE A 135 14.44 -9.33 3.70
CA ILE A 135 13.47 -10.12 2.93
C ILE A 135 12.83 -11.20 3.83
N ILE A 136 13.63 -11.89 4.66
CA ILE A 136 13.14 -12.92 5.58
C ILE A 136 12.19 -12.31 6.62
N ALA A 137 12.59 -11.21 7.26
CA ALA A 137 11.79 -10.53 8.26
C ALA A 137 10.49 -10.00 7.66
N SER A 138 10.56 -9.46 6.45
CA SER A 138 9.40 -8.98 5.72
C SER A 138 8.43 -10.11 5.37
N LEU A 139 8.92 -11.24 4.85
CA LEU A 139 8.09 -12.41 4.56
C LEU A 139 7.44 -12.97 5.84
N LEU A 140 8.17 -12.97 6.96
CA LEU A 140 7.63 -13.41 8.24
C LEU A 140 6.46 -12.52 8.69
N ILE A 141 6.57 -11.20 8.51
CA ILE A 141 5.49 -10.26 8.84
C ILE A 141 4.25 -10.55 8.00
N GLU A 142 4.38 -10.68 6.68
CA GLU A 142 3.24 -11.01 5.79
C GLU A 142 2.56 -12.32 6.21
N ILE A 143 3.35 -13.36 6.54
CA ILE A 143 2.82 -14.64 7.00
C ILE A 143 2.09 -14.47 8.35
N LEU A 144 2.63 -13.69 9.27
CA LEU A 144 1.99 -13.41 10.57
C LEU A 144 0.68 -12.64 10.37
N GLU A 145 0.66 -11.61 9.53
CA GLU A 145 -0.54 -10.82 9.28
C GLU A 145 -1.64 -11.63 8.57
N PHE A 146 -1.25 -12.48 7.61
CA PHE A 146 -2.16 -13.40 6.94
C PHE A 146 -2.74 -14.46 7.89
N THR A 147 -1.90 -15.07 8.74
CA THR A 147 -2.33 -16.12 9.69
C THR A 147 -3.17 -15.56 10.84
N LEU A 148 -2.88 -14.34 11.29
CA LEU A 148 -3.64 -13.66 12.34
C LEU A 148 -4.94 -12.99 11.83
N GLN A 149 -5.32 -13.23 10.57
CA GLN A 149 -6.52 -12.67 9.93
C GLN A 149 -6.54 -11.14 9.87
N ARG A 150 -5.36 -10.51 9.75
CA ARG A 150 -5.21 -9.05 9.85
C ARG A 150 -5.13 -8.35 8.50
N GLY A 151 -4.94 -9.08 7.40
CA GLY A 151 -4.83 -8.48 6.08
C GLY A 151 -4.78 -9.49 4.94
N SER A 152 -4.83 -8.95 3.73
CA SER A 152 -4.37 -9.59 2.50
C SER A 152 -2.86 -9.78 2.56
N MET A 153 -2.34 -10.82 1.89
CA MET A 153 -0.91 -10.92 1.65
C MET A 153 -0.59 -10.08 0.41
N GLU A 154 0.15 -8.98 0.60
CA GLU A 154 0.45 -8.02 -0.47
C GLU A 154 1.94 -8.04 -0.78
N LEU A 155 2.31 -8.40 -2.01
CA LEU A 155 3.71 -8.44 -2.42
C LEU A 155 4.36 -7.04 -2.35
N ALA A 156 3.56 -5.98 -2.50
CA ALA A 156 4.00 -4.60 -2.32
C ALA A 156 4.50 -4.33 -0.90
N ASP A 157 3.82 -4.86 0.12
CA ASP A 157 4.14 -4.66 1.53
C ASP A 157 5.45 -5.36 1.88
N LEU A 158 5.69 -6.54 1.30
CA LEU A 158 6.98 -7.22 1.40
C LEU A 158 8.14 -6.33 0.88
N LEU A 159 7.92 -5.63 -0.24
CA LEU A 159 8.91 -4.74 -0.82
C LEU A 159 9.09 -3.47 0.02
N HIS A 160 8.02 -2.87 0.54
CA HIS A 160 8.09 -1.67 1.38
C HIS A 160 8.81 -1.94 2.70
N ASN A 161 8.48 -3.04 3.36
CA ASN A 161 9.14 -3.51 4.57
C ASN A 161 10.66 -3.74 4.31
N THR A 162 10.99 -4.47 3.24
CA THR A 162 12.40 -4.68 2.82
C THR A 162 13.12 -3.34 2.58
N LEU A 163 12.46 -2.41 1.88
CA LEU A 163 12.97 -1.07 1.61
C LEU A 163 13.20 -0.29 2.92
N GLY A 164 12.26 -0.35 3.85
CA GLY A 164 12.33 0.25 5.17
C GLY A 164 13.57 -0.16 5.94
N MET A 165 13.80 -1.46 6.05
CA MET A 165 14.98 -1.99 6.75
C MET A 165 16.29 -1.55 6.08
N MET A 166 16.33 -1.53 4.74
CA MET A 166 17.52 -1.10 4.01
C MET A 166 17.76 0.42 4.09
N LEU A 167 16.69 1.23 4.20
CA LEU A 167 16.78 2.66 4.49
C LEU A 167 17.34 2.90 5.89
N GLY A 168 16.82 2.21 6.91
CA GLY A 168 17.34 2.31 8.29
C GLY A 168 18.82 1.91 8.38
N TYR A 169 19.20 0.83 7.67
CA TYR A 169 20.60 0.41 7.54
C TYR A 169 21.46 1.50 6.90
N SER A 170 20.97 2.12 5.84
CA SER A 170 21.68 3.19 5.13
C SER A 170 21.89 4.41 6.04
N VAL A 171 20.83 4.86 6.73
CA VAL A 171 20.88 5.98 7.68
C VAL A 171 21.90 5.72 8.78
N LEU A 172 21.88 4.53 9.41
CA LEU A 172 22.86 4.22 10.45
C LEU A 172 24.30 4.30 9.92
N ASN A 173 24.59 3.71 8.77
CA ASN A 173 25.96 3.70 8.24
C ASN A 173 26.43 5.10 7.87
N ILE A 174 25.56 5.95 7.33
CA ILE A 174 25.87 7.37 7.09
C ILE A 174 26.26 8.04 8.42
N VAL A 175 25.44 7.89 9.46
CA VAL A 175 25.72 8.47 10.79
C VAL A 175 27.04 7.95 11.36
N LEU A 176 27.28 6.64 11.31
CA LEU A 176 28.53 6.04 11.82
C LEU A 176 29.78 6.52 11.07
N ILE A 177 29.69 6.76 9.76
CA ILE A 177 30.80 7.30 8.98
C ILE A 177 31.08 8.75 9.37
N LEU A 178 30.03 9.59 9.45
CA LEU A 178 30.14 11.00 9.85
C LEU A 178 30.76 11.15 11.25
N LEU A 179 30.43 10.26 12.19
CA LEU A 179 31.00 10.26 13.54
C LEU A 179 32.49 9.86 13.58
N LYS A 180 32.97 9.05 12.63
CA LYS A 180 34.34 8.52 12.63
C LYS A 180 35.40 9.49 12.12
N LYS A 181 35.03 10.65 11.54
CA LYS A 181 35.87 11.78 11.05
C LYS A 181 37.08 11.46 10.12
N ASN A 182 37.53 10.22 9.99
CA ASN A 182 38.70 9.76 9.23
C ASN A 182 38.34 8.84 8.04
N GLU A 183 37.05 8.69 7.73
CA GLU A 183 36.55 7.85 6.65
C GLU A 183 36.26 8.71 5.41
N THR A 184 36.60 8.22 4.22
CA THR A 184 36.49 8.95 2.96
C THR A 184 35.05 9.09 2.47
N ASP A 185 34.72 10.27 1.89
CA ASP A 185 33.40 10.64 1.36
C ASP A 185 32.81 9.62 0.38
N THR A 186 33.65 8.85 -0.31
CA THR A 186 33.25 7.82 -1.28
C THR A 186 32.43 6.67 -0.66
N LYS A 187 32.64 6.36 0.63
CA LYS A 187 31.83 5.34 1.31
C LYS A 187 30.42 5.82 1.63
N ILE A 188 30.23 7.10 1.89
CA ILE A 188 28.90 7.69 2.18
C ILE A 188 28.00 7.59 0.95
N ILE A 189 28.54 7.85 -0.25
CA ILE A 189 27.79 7.80 -1.52
C ILE A 189 27.06 6.47 -1.70
N LYS A 190 27.70 5.34 -1.36
CA LYS A 190 27.09 4.01 -1.42
C LYS A 190 25.79 3.93 -0.60
N TYR A 191 25.77 4.51 0.59
CA TYR A 191 24.61 4.47 1.49
C TYR A 191 23.59 5.57 1.17
N LEU A 192 23.99 6.63 0.46
CA LEU A 192 23.06 7.66 -0.01
C LEU A 192 22.23 7.24 -1.21
N TYR A 193 22.70 6.29 -2.04
CA TYR A 193 22.02 5.87 -3.26
C TYR A 193 20.55 5.51 -3.04
N LEU A 194 20.25 4.71 -2.00
CA LEU A 194 18.89 4.25 -1.74
C LEU A 194 17.96 5.38 -1.23
N PRO A 195 18.28 6.15 -0.17
CA PRO A 195 17.47 7.29 0.25
C PRO A 195 17.24 8.33 -0.85
N ILE A 196 18.28 8.61 -1.65
CA ILE A 196 18.18 9.55 -2.77
C ILE A 196 17.22 9.02 -3.83
N THR A 197 17.34 7.75 -4.23
CA THR A 197 16.46 7.13 -5.22
C THR A 197 14.99 7.19 -4.77
N VAL A 198 14.70 6.79 -3.53
CA VAL A 198 13.33 6.84 -2.97
C VAL A 198 12.79 8.27 -2.96
N SER A 199 13.61 9.24 -2.56
CA SER A 199 13.22 10.65 -2.51
C SER A 199 12.94 11.21 -3.92
N PHE A 200 13.78 10.88 -4.91
CA PHE A 200 13.56 11.30 -6.29
C PHE A 200 12.30 10.70 -6.89
N VAL A 201 11.99 9.43 -6.63
CA VAL A 201 10.75 8.80 -7.09
C VAL A 201 9.54 9.49 -6.45
N ALA A 202 9.56 9.71 -5.14
CA ALA A 202 8.46 10.39 -4.44
C ALA A 202 8.26 11.82 -4.95
N LEU A 203 9.34 12.59 -5.11
CA LEU A 203 9.29 13.95 -5.68
C LEU A 203 8.79 13.94 -7.13
N GLY A 204 9.23 12.98 -7.94
CA GLY A 204 8.79 12.82 -9.33
C GLY A 204 7.29 12.56 -9.43
N ILE A 205 6.72 11.71 -8.57
CA ILE A 205 5.28 11.47 -8.49
C ILE A 205 4.54 12.76 -8.14
N MET A 206 5.02 13.52 -7.15
CA MET A 206 4.41 14.79 -6.73
C MET A 206 4.47 15.83 -7.84
N ILE A 207 5.63 16.05 -8.46
CA ILE A 207 5.80 17.00 -9.55
C ILE A 207 4.92 16.61 -10.74
N SER A 208 4.93 15.35 -11.15
CA SER A 208 4.09 14.82 -12.23
C SER A 208 2.61 15.13 -11.99
N TYR A 209 2.13 14.91 -10.77
CA TYR A 209 0.76 15.26 -10.41
C TYR A 209 0.49 16.77 -10.46
N GLN A 210 1.40 17.59 -9.92
CA GLN A 210 1.24 19.05 -9.91
C GLN A 210 1.20 19.63 -11.33
N MET A 211 1.97 19.06 -12.26
CA MET A 211 1.99 19.48 -13.67
C MET A 211 0.71 19.14 -14.45
N LYS A 212 -0.14 18.23 -13.96
CA LYS A 212 -1.41 17.93 -14.64
C LYS A 212 -2.38 19.11 -14.51
N GLU A 213 -3.08 19.43 -15.60
CA GLU A 213 -4.17 20.40 -15.57
C GLU A 213 -5.33 19.90 -14.68
N PHE A 214 -5.80 18.68 -14.95
CA PHE A 214 -6.84 17.99 -14.18
C PHE A 214 -6.28 16.89 -13.29
N GLY A 215 -7.04 16.52 -12.24
CA GLY A 215 -6.67 15.47 -11.31
C GLY A 215 -6.67 14.07 -11.92
N ASN A 216 -6.29 13.11 -11.08
CA ASN A 216 -6.43 11.69 -11.38
C ASN A 216 -7.87 11.26 -11.15
N MET A 217 -8.31 10.22 -11.84
CA MET A 217 -9.68 9.74 -11.76
C MET A 217 -9.76 8.59 -10.74
N PRO A 218 -10.49 8.74 -9.61
CA PRO A 218 -10.54 7.71 -8.58
C PRO A 218 -11.21 6.41 -9.02
N ILE A 219 -12.08 6.47 -10.02
CA ILE A 219 -12.78 5.30 -10.57
C ILE A 219 -11.95 4.50 -11.59
N ASP A 220 -10.77 5.01 -11.99
CA ASP A 220 -9.91 4.27 -12.91
C ASP A 220 -9.50 2.92 -12.27
N PRO A 221 -9.50 1.83 -13.05
CA PRO A 221 -9.19 0.50 -12.54
C PRO A 221 -7.75 0.41 -12.03
N ILE A 222 -7.56 -0.31 -10.93
CA ILE A 222 -6.22 -0.60 -10.38
C ILE A 222 -5.58 -1.75 -11.17
N THR A 223 -6.37 -2.80 -11.44
CA THR A 223 -6.02 -3.96 -12.24
C THR A 223 -7.10 -4.21 -13.28
N LYS A 224 -6.75 -4.91 -14.36
CA LYS A 224 -7.76 -5.34 -15.33
C LYS A 224 -8.54 -6.50 -14.76
N THR A 225 -9.86 -6.43 -14.88
CA THR A 225 -10.74 -7.56 -14.59
C THR A 225 -10.55 -8.63 -15.64
N ASP A 226 -10.44 -9.90 -15.22
CA ASP A 226 -10.37 -11.01 -16.16
C ASP A 226 -11.73 -11.23 -16.83
N MET A 227 -11.79 -10.96 -18.13
CA MET A 227 -12.98 -11.10 -18.96
C MET A 227 -12.93 -12.34 -19.86
N SER A 228 -11.92 -13.20 -19.72
CA SER A 228 -11.67 -14.32 -20.64
C SER A 228 -12.79 -15.36 -20.69
N GLN A 229 -13.53 -15.52 -19.60
CA GLN A 229 -14.66 -16.45 -19.47
C GLN A 229 -16.01 -15.74 -19.37
N VAL A 230 -16.05 -14.42 -19.65
CA VAL A 230 -17.24 -13.58 -19.52
C VAL A 230 -17.65 -13.08 -20.90
N THR A 231 -18.93 -13.24 -21.25
CA THR A 231 -19.46 -12.77 -22.53
C THR A 231 -20.10 -11.40 -22.36
N ILE A 232 -19.73 -10.41 -23.17
CA ILE A 232 -20.43 -9.11 -23.18
C ILE A 232 -21.31 -9.00 -24.43
N LYS A 233 -22.60 -8.72 -24.21
CA LYS A 233 -23.59 -8.45 -25.24
C LYS A 233 -24.12 -7.02 -25.09
N THR A 234 -24.52 -6.43 -26.20
CA THR A 234 -25.07 -5.07 -26.24
C THR A 234 -26.20 -5.03 -27.27
N SER A 235 -27.33 -4.44 -26.90
CA SER A 235 -28.46 -4.18 -27.80
C SER A 235 -28.48 -2.74 -28.31
N ILE A 236 -27.56 -1.90 -27.81
CA ILE A 236 -27.51 -0.46 -28.10
C ILE A 236 -26.55 -0.12 -29.22
N GLU A 237 -26.92 0.90 -30.01
CA GLU A 237 -26.07 1.47 -31.05
C GLU A 237 -25.02 2.41 -30.42
N LEU A 238 -23.75 2.06 -30.60
CA LEU A 238 -22.62 2.80 -30.04
C LEU A 238 -22.03 3.73 -31.10
N LYS A 239 -22.06 5.04 -30.82
CA LYS A 239 -21.51 6.05 -31.73
C LYS A 239 -19.99 5.95 -31.80
N ASP A 240 -19.43 6.16 -32.98
CA ASP A 240 -17.98 6.15 -33.25
C ASP A 240 -17.32 7.53 -33.01
N GLU A 241 -18.08 8.61 -32.99
CA GLU A 241 -17.55 9.97 -32.85
C GLU A 241 -17.37 10.39 -31.38
N GLY A 242 -16.15 10.83 -31.04
CA GLY A 242 -15.87 11.54 -29.80
C GLY A 242 -16.52 12.93 -29.79
N LYS A 243 -16.80 13.45 -28.59
CA LYS A 243 -17.40 14.77 -28.42
C LYS A 243 -16.51 15.66 -27.56
N LYS A 244 -16.67 16.97 -27.72
CA LYS A 244 -16.15 17.94 -26.75
C LYS A 244 -17.21 18.16 -25.68
N ILE A 245 -16.84 17.94 -24.43
CA ILE A 245 -17.73 18.07 -23.27
C ILE A 245 -17.05 18.96 -22.22
N PRO A 246 -17.78 19.91 -21.62
CA PRO A 246 -17.23 20.78 -20.58
C PRO A 246 -16.82 20.00 -19.33
N VAL A 247 -15.65 20.31 -18.81
CA VAL A 247 -15.24 20.01 -17.43
C VAL A 247 -15.72 21.13 -16.52
N TYR A 248 -16.21 20.78 -15.34
CA TYR A 248 -16.69 21.76 -14.36
C TYR A 248 -15.78 21.81 -13.15
N LYS A 249 -15.68 22.98 -12.54
CA LYS A 249 -15.12 23.13 -11.19
C LYS A 249 -16.24 23.34 -10.19
N ASP A 250 -16.19 22.58 -9.11
CA ASP A 250 -17.16 22.64 -8.04
C ASP A 250 -16.75 23.70 -7.00
N TYR A 251 -17.66 24.63 -6.71
CA TYR A 251 -17.55 25.63 -5.66
C TYR A 251 -18.69 25.45 -4.62
N GLY A 252 -18.99 24.19 -4.27
CA GLY A 252 -20.03 23.81 -3.32
C GLY A 252 -21.40 23.72 -3.97
N THR A 253 -22.12 24.84 -4.05
CA THR A 253 -23.48 24.87 -4.65
C THR A 253 -23.49 25.33 -6.10
N LYS A 254 -22.33 25.73 -6.64
CA LYS A 254 -22.18 26.22 -8.02
C LYS A 254 -21.13 25.41 -8.77
N LYS A 255 -21.51 24.90 -9.93
CA LYS A 255 -20.60 24.32 -10.92
C LYS A 255 -20.38 25.34 -12.04
N SER A 256 -19.12 25.67 -12.30
CA SER A 256 -18.77 26.57 -13.41
C SER A 256 -17.99 25.79 -14.47
N PRO A 257 -18.35 25.90 -15.76
CA PRO A 257 -17.58 25.27 -16.83
C PRO A 257 -16.18 25.92 -16.88
N VAL A 258 -15.16 25.09 -17.03
CA VAL A 258 -13.75 25.50 -17.04
C VAL A 258 -13.19 25.42 -18.46
N GLN A 259 -13.40 24.27 -19.11
CA GLN A 259 -12.83 23.96 -20.42
C GLN A 259 -13.56 22.80 -21.05
N ASP A 260 -13.74 22.83 -22.37
CA ASP A 260 -14.24 21.68 -23.13
C ASP A 260 -13.10 20.71 -23.43
N VAL A 261 -13.25 19.46 -22.98
CA VAL A 261 -12.28 18.38 -23.22
C VAL A 261 -12.81 17.42 -24.27
N GLU A 262 -11.91 16.91 -25.09
CA GLU A 262 -12.24 15.84 -26.03
C GLU A 262 -12.31 14.51 -25.27
N ILE A 263 -13.45 13.84 -25.36
CA ILE A 263 -13.68 12.55 -24.71
C ILE A 263 -13.63 11.40 -25.70
N LEU A 264 -13.40 10.19 -25.17
CA LEU A 264 -13.56 8.93 -25.90
C LEU A 264 -14.94 8.85 -26.55
N SER A 265 -15.06 8.14 -27.66
CA SER A 265 -16.37 7.79 -28.20
C SER A 265 -17.06 6.73 -27.30
N PRO A 266 -18.40 6.62 -27.33
CA PRO A 266 -19.11 5.55 -26.62
C PRO A 266 -18.60 4.15 -26.98
N LYS A 267 -18.20 3.94 -28.24
CA LYS A 267 -17.62 2.66 -28.69
C LYS A 267 -16.25 2.40 -28.09
N GLU A 268 -15.37 3.41 -27.99
CA GLU A 268 -14.07 3.29 -27.32
C GLU A 268 -14.24 3.00 -25.82
N ALA A 269 -15.15 3.70 -25.15
CA ALA A 269 -15.47 3.44 -23.75
C ALA A 269 -16.04 2.02 -23.53
N PHE A 270 -16.86 1.53 -24.46
CA PHE A 270 -17.33 0.15 -24.45
C PHE A 270 -16.21 -0.87 -24.71
N GLN A 271 -15.18 -0.53 -25.49
CA GLN A 271 -13.99 -1.38 -25.62
C GLN A 271 -13.22 -1.49 -24.30
N LYS A 272 -13.10 -0.41 -23.52
CA LYS A 272 -12.53 -0.47 -22.17
C LYS A 272 -13.27 -1.47 -21.29
N LEU A 273 -14.61 -1.44 -21.33
CA LEU A 273 -15.46 -2.42 -20.63
C LEU A 273 -15.17 -3.85 -21.10
N LYS A 274 -15.06 -4.10 -22.41
CA LYS A 274 -14.68 -5.42 -22.96
C LYS A 274 -13.30 -5.90 -22.53
N GLN A 275 -12.36 -4.98 -22.36
CA GLN A 275 -10.99 -5.28 -21.95
C GLN A 275 -10.82 -5.42 -20.44
N GLY A 276 -11.92 -5.33 -19.66
CA GLY A 276 -11.88 -5.40 -18.21
C GLY A 276 -11.26 -4.16 -17.55
N GLU A 277 -11.20 -3.02 -18.24
CA GLU A 277 -10.66 -1.77 -17.71
C GLU A 277 -11.69 -1.04 -16.83
N PHE A 278 -12.20 -1.73 -15.83
CA PHE A 278 -13.15 -1.22 -14.85
C PHE A 278 -13.06 -2.01 -13.53
N ASN A 279 -13.51 -1.39 -12.44
CA ASN A 279 -13.66 -2.07 -11.15
C ASN A 279 -15.07 -2.71 -11.08
N PRO A 280 -15.18 -4.04 -10.98
CA PRO A 280 -16.46 -4.73 -10.96
C PRO A 280 -17.11 -4.67 -9.58
N ILE A 281 -18.44 -4.74 -9.53
CA ILE A 281 -19.23 -4.74 -8.26
C ILE A 281 -19.27 -6.15 -7.61
N GLY A 282 -18.58 -7.13 -8.20
CA GLY A 282 -18.42 -8.48 -7.66
C GLY A 282 -17.43 -9.31 -8.47
N SER A 283 -17.32 -10.60 -8.16
CA SER A 283 -16.51 -11.54 -8.94
C SER A 283 -17.36 -12.23 -10.00
N PHE A 284 -16.88 -12.24 -11.25
CA PHE A 284 -17.51 -12.98 -12.33
C PHE A 284 -17.15 -14.47 -12.27
N LYS A 285 -18.11 -15.31 -12.65
CA LYS A 285 -17.96 -16.76 -12.81
C LYS A 285 -17.80 -17.09 -14.29
N ALA A 286 -17.18 -18.24 -14.56
CA ALA A 286 -17.05 -18.72 -15.92
C ALA A 286 -18.43 -18.98 -16.54
N GLY A 287 -18.66 -18.40 -17.72
CA GLY A 287 -19.95 -18.47 -18.43
C GLY A 287 -20.88 -17.30 -18.16
N ASP A 288 -20.52 -16.37 -17.26
CA ASP A 288 -21.33 -15.17 -17.01
C ASP A 288 -21.48 -14.33 -18.29
N THR A 289 -22.67 -13.77 -18.48
CA THR A 289 -22.99 -12.87 -19.59
C THR A 289 -23.39 -11.50 -19.06
N LEU A 290 -22.71 -10.45 -19.52
CA LEU A 290 -23.03 -9.06 -19.21
C LEU A 290 -23.81 -8.45 -20.38
N PHE A 291 -25.03 -8.00 -20.11
CA PHE A 291 -25.86 -7.31 -21.10
C PHE A 291 -25.82 -5.81 -20.84
N ILE A 292 -25.37 -5.04 -21.84
CA ILE A 292 -25.36 -3.59 -21.81
C ILE A 292 -26.63 -3.07 -22.49
N THR A 293 -27.50 -2.44 -21.70
CA THR A 293 -28.85 -2.01 -22.10
C THR A 293 -28.96 -0.52 -22.41
N LYS A 294 -28.14 0.32 -21.77
CA LYS A 294 -28.05 1.76 -22.01
C LYS A 294 -26.71 2.33 -21.55
N TYR A 295 -26.38 3.52 -22.05
CA TYR A 295 -25.35 4.38 -21.45
C TYR A 295 -25.82 5.82 -21.35
N ASN A 296 -25.30 6.53 -20.36
CA ASN A 296 -25.42 7.98 -20.25
C ASN A 296 -24.05 8.60 -19.95
N ILE A 297 -23.94 9.90 -20.19
CA ILE A 297 -22.79 10.68 -19.74
C ILE A 297 -23.16 11.29 -18.40
N ASP A 298 -22.27 11.13 -17.43
CA ASP A 298 -22.36 11.74 -16.12
C ASP A 298 -21.00 12.37 -15.76
N TYR A 299 -20.85 12.87 -14.54
CA TYR A 299 -19.63 13.50 -14.06
C TYR A 299 -19.12 12.83 -12.78
N TYR A 300 -17.80 12.69 -12.71
CA TYR A 300 -17.10 12.24 -11.52
C TYR A 300 -16.05 13.27 -11.12
N THR A 301 -15.94 13.55 -9.82
CA THR A 301 -14.97 14.52 -9.31
C THR A 301 -13.58 13.89 -9.22
N ASP A 302 -12.63 14.50 -9.91
CA ASP A 302 -11.22 14.10 -9.89
C ASP A 302 -10.51 14.55 -8.60
N THR A 303 -9.27 14.11 -8.43
CA THR A 303 -8.49 14.42 -7.21
C THR A 303 -8.05 15.88 -7.07
N LYS A 304 -8.26 16.73 -8.08
CA LYS A 304 -8.05 18.20 -8.01
C LYS A 304 -9.36 18.98 -7.86
N GLY A 305 -10.49 18.30 -7.72
CA GLY A 305 -11.80 18.92 -7.51
C GLY A 305 -12.50 19.35 -8.81
N PHE A 306 -12.10 18.82 -9.96
CA PHE A 306 -12.82 19.04 -11.22
C PHE A 306 -13.77 17.88 -11.51
N SER A 307 -15.01 18.20 -11.83
CA SER A 307 -16.01 17.23 -12.32
C SER A 307 -15.73 16.94 -13.79
N GLN A 308 -15.18 15.76 -14.06
CA GLN A 308 -14.83 15.28 -15.39
C GLN A 308 -15.90 14.31 -15.93
N PRO A 309 -16.14 14.30 -17.25
CA PRO A 309 -17.14 13.44 -17.86
C PRO A 309 -16.76 11.96 -17.76
N ILE A 310 -17.77 11.12 -17.51
CA ILE A 310 -17.68 9.67 -17.47
C ILE A 310 -18.82 9.05 -18.28
N TYR A 311 -18.59 7.87 -18.82
CA TYR A 311 -19.65 7.02 -19.35
C TYR A 311 -20.18 6.13 -18.24
N VAL A 312 -21.48 6.09 -18.05
CA VAL A 312 -22.15 5.16 -17.12
C VAL A 312 -22.92 4.16 -17.96
N PHE A 313 -22.46 2.91 -17.97
CA PHE A 313 -23.14 1.81 -18.66
C PHE A 313 -24.05 1.09 -17.67
N GLU A 314 -25.31 0.85 -18.03
CA GLU A 314 -26.16 -0.06 -17.28
C GLU A 314 -25.83 -1.50 -17.70
N VAL A 315 -25.50 -2.32 -16.71
CA VAL A 315 -25.09 -3.71 -16.90
C VAL A 315 -26.07 -4.63 -16.19
N HIS A 316 -26.54 -5.65 -16.90
CA HIS A 316 -27.39 -6.73 -16.40
C HIS A 316 -26.59 -8.04 -16.43
N LEU A 317 -26.48 -8.73 -15.29
CA LEU A 317 -25.80 -10.02 -15.22
C LEU A 317 -26.77 -11.15 -15.56
N ASN A 318 -26.39 -12.01 -16.51
CA ASN A 318 -27.08 -13.26 -16.86
C ASN A 318 -28.58 -13.12 -17.21
N ASP A 319 -29.01 -11.94 -17.72
CA ASP A 319 -30.41 -11.64 -18.05
C ASP A 319 -31.35 -11.72 -16.82
N ASN A 320 -30.79 -11.50 -15.63
CA ASN A 320 -31.53 -11.44 -14.37
C ASN A 320 -31.86 -9.97 -14.03
N ASP A 321 -33.15 -9.65 -13.93
CA ASP A 321 -33.64 -8.30 -13.59
C ASP A 321 -33.24 -7.86 -12.16
N GLU A 322 -32.77 -8.77 -11.31
CA GLU A 322 -32.31 -8.43 -9.95
C GLU A 322 -30.83 -8.02 -9.88
N ASP A 323 -30.00 -8.43 -10.84
CA ASP A 323 -28.54 -8.22 -10.84
C ASP A 323 -28.13 -7.10 -11.81
N ILE A 324 -28.64 -5.89 -11.54
CA ILE A 324 -28.42 -4.69 -12.35
C ILE A 324 -27.51 -3.70 -11.62
N TRP A 325 -26.52 -3.15 -12.33
CA TRP A 325 -25.74 -2.03 -11.81
C TRP A 325 -25.30 -1.02 -12.85
N SER A 326 -24.87 0.14 -12.37
CA SER A 326 -24.26 1.21 -13.17
C SER A 326 -22.74 1.09 -13.11
N GLN A 327 -22.12 0.83 -14.26
CA GLN A 327 -20.67 0.73 -14.40
C GLN A 327 -20.10 2.04 -14.94
N PRO A 328 -19.43 2.86 -14.11
CA PRO A 328 -18.75 4.06 -14.58
C PRO A 328 -17.44 3.70 -15.29
N ILE A 329 -17.15 4.39 -16.39
CA ILE A 329 -15.93 4.32 -17.19
C ILE A 329 -15.46 5.75 -17.45
N SER A 330 -14.19 6.04 -17.15
CA SER A 330 -13.57 7.33 -17.45
C SER A 330 -13.64 7.64 -18.95
N ALA A 331 -14.25 8.78 -19.30
CA ALA A 331 -14.37 9.21 -20.70
C ALA A 331 -13.10 9.94 -21.20
N ARG A 332 -12.08 10.08 -20.34
CA ARG A 332 -10.81 10.71 -20.68
C ARG A 332 -10.07 9.88 -21.75
N LYS A 333 -9.62 10.57 -22.80
CA LYS A 333 -8.72 10.01 -23.82
C LYS A 333 -7.35 9.67 -23.25
#